data_AF-A0A9E7DCM0-F1
#
_entry.id   AF-A0A9E7DCM0-F1
#
_cell.length_a   1.000
_cell.length_b   1.000
_cell.length_c   1.000
_cell.angle_alpha   90.00
_cell.angle_beta   90.00
_cell.angle_gamma   90.00
#
_symmetry.space_group_name_H-M   'P 1'
#
loop_
_entity.id
_entity.type
_entity.pdbx_description
1 polymer ?
#
loop_
_entity_poly.entity_id
_entity_poly.type
_entity_poly.pdbx_seq_one_letter_code
_entity_poly.pdbx_strand_id
1 'polypeptide(L)'
;MLSFAAALRDGGFEYRTEVLFKQVVPADQAVAEHLEIPIGSDVLFLRRVRSVSDRPVVCQESWSNLLVCPQLEEADFENESLFDAVERTSQKEIARSRMRYQSQIAGKDHADYLQCSPNEALLVLEQVIELSDGNCIEWSQTWLAPHQSVVGVSEQVDGSIGPLDISSVRQSEHVDASPTSAEIDSDQRTQLEFDLRHEALEVRRGIIELAHRYSSTPFHIGGACSVADIVSVLLSKVMQVGHRDCEWELRDRLILSKAHTSLALFPALLRAGMISQEDIDRGVFGPDAVLFKHPLRDPQRGFEISGGSLGMGLGYAAGLGLSLRRKDLPSRVFCILGDGECDEGSIWESAAFIGHNQLSNVTVIVDQNRMQLDGPCASILDTGSIARKFDAFGFESVEVDGHDVLALYDALKQQASRPRAIIAHTIKGKGLSFAENNVSFHDACVTDDLYEQALLDLKVAEEACSC
;
A
#
# COMPACT_ATOMS: atom_id res chain seq x y z
N MET A 1 -1.02 3.54 25.72
CA MET A 1 -1.48 4.60 24.80
C MET A 1 -0.44 5.71 24.85
N LEU A 2 0.45 5.78 23.86
CA LEU A 2 1.52 6.78 23.87
C LEU A 2 0.95 8.13 23.40
N SER A 3 1.20 9.20 24.15
CA SER A 3 0.90 10.55 23.66
C SER A 3 1.75 10.86 22.43
N PHE A 4 1.33 11.80 21.57
CA PHE A 4 2.13 12.23 20.42
C PHE A 4 3.56 12.68 20.81
N ALA A 5 3.68 13.31 21.97
CA ALA A 5 4.97 13.73 22.53
C ALA A 5 5.84 12.53 22.99
N ALA A 6 5.22 11.49 23.55
CA ALA A 6 5.91 10.25 23.87
C ALA A 6 6.37 9.53 22.60
N ALA A 7 5.53 9.49 21.55
CA ALA A 7 5.89 8.89 20.27
C ALA A 7 7.07 9.60 19.58
N LEU A 8 7.14 10.94 19.62
CA LEU A 8 8.29 11.69 19.11
C LEU A 8 9.58 11.39 19.91
N ARG A 9 9.46 11.29 21.23
CA ARG A 9 10.58 10.98 22.12
C ARG A 9 11.12 9.56 21.89
N ASP A 10 10.22 8.58 21.78
CA ASP A 10 10.57 7.18 21.50
C ASP A 10 11.19 7.02 20.11
N GLY A 11 10.77 7.86 19.15
CA GLY A 11 11.38 7.94 17.82
C GLY A 11 12.74 8.64 17.77
N GLY A 12 13.26 9.13 18.90
CA GLY A 12 14.55 9.83 18.97
C GLY A 12 14.54 11.25 18.40
N PHE A 13 13.36 11.84 18.19
CA PHE A 13 13.24 13.21 17.67
C PHE A 13 13.29 14.23 18.81
N GLU A 14 14.24 15.16 18.74
CA GLU A 14 14.19 16.36 19.56
C GLU A 14 13.03 17.25 19.09
N TYR A 15 12.08 17.50 19.99
CA TYR A 15 10.97 18.41 19.75
C TYR A 15 10.93 19.50 20.82
N ARG A 16 10.41 20.66 20.43
CA ARG A 16 10.13 21.77 21.33
C ARG A 16 8.62 21.96 21.43
N THR A 17 8.11 22.15 22.65
CA THR A 17 6.74 22.59 22.89
C THR A 17 6.76 24.07 23.22
N GLU A 18 5.89 24.84 22.61
CA GLU A 18 5.62 26.24 22.95
C GLU A 18 4.15 26.35 23.35
N VAL A 19 3.89 26.82 24.58
CA VAL A 19 2.53 27.06 25.05
C VAL A 19 2.12 28.48 24.64
N LEU A 20 1.21 28.57 23.65
CA LEU A 20 0.72 29.84 23.14
C LEU A 20 -0.34 30.46 24.05
N PHE A 21 -1.21 29.62 24.61
CA PHE A 21 -2.26 30.04 25.54
C PHE A 21 -2.45 29.00 26.64
N LYS A 22 -2.61 29.46 27.88
CA LYS A 22 -2.98 28.66 29.04
C LYS A 22 -3.85 29.50 29.96
N GLN A 23 -5.12 29.14 30.11
CA GLN A 23 -6.07 29.92 30.90
C GLN A 23 -7.22 29.06 31.42
N VAL A 24 -7.73 29.40 32.59
CA VAL A 24 -9.00 28.84 33.09
C VAL A 24 -10.14 29.62 32.45
N VAL A 25 -11.04 28.90 31.79
CA VAL A 25 -12.21 29.47 31.11
C VAL A 25 -13.47 28.69 31.49
N PRO A 26 -14.66 29.34 31.48
CA PRO A 26 -15.90 28.61 31.67
C PRO A 26 -16.19 27.72 30.44
N ALA A 27 -16.60 26.47 30.68
CA ALA A 27 -16.97 25.53 29.63
C ALA A 27 -18.20 26.03 28.85
N ASP A 28 -18.05 26.16 27.53
CA ASP A 28 -19.18 26.39 26.64
C ASP A 28 -19.99 25.10 26.42
N GLN A 29 -21.03 25.16 25.59
CA GLN A 29 -21.89 24.01 25.33
C GLN A 29 -21.11 22.81 24.76
N ALA A 30 -20.20 23.04 23.81
CA ALA A 30 -19.48 21.96 23.15
C ALA A 30 -18.48 21.29 24.12
N VAL A 31 -17.76 22.10 24.89
CA VAL A 31 -16.83 21.59 25.91
C VAL A 31 -17.58 20.81 26.99
N ALA A 32 -18.69 21.36 27.48
CA ALA A 32 -19.52 20.72 28.50
C ALA A 32 -20.08 19.36 28.04
N GLU A 33 -20.53 19.27 26.79
CA GLU A 33 -21.04 18.02 26.21
C GLU A 33 -19.93 16.95 26.06
N HIS A 34 -18.73 17.32 25.61
CA HIS A 34 -17.63 16.35 25.44
C HIS A 34 -17.00 15.91 26.75
N LEU A 35 -16.95 16.79 27.75
CA LEU A 35 -16.40 16.49 29.07
C LEU A 35 -17.45 15.96 30.06
N GLU A 36 -18.72 15.89 29.66
CA GLU A 36 -19.84 15.49 30.50
C GLU A 36 -19.94 16.29 31.82
N ILE A 37 -19.68 17.60 31.74
CA ILE A 37 -19.74 18.55 32.87
C ILE A 37 -20.84 19.61 32.67
N PRO A 38 -21.28 20.32 33.74
CA PRO A 38 -22.20 21.43 33.59
C PRO A 38 -21.61 22.57 32.73
N ILE A 39 -22.45 23.18 31.89
CA ILE A 39 -22.10 24.41 31.17
C ILE A 39 -21.69 25.48 32.18
N GLY A 40 -20.57 26.15 31.93
CA GLY A 40 -20.00 27.17 32.79
C GLY A 40 -19.05 26.65 33.88
N SER A 41 -18.84 25.33 34.00
CA SER A 41 -17.78 24.79 34.86
C SER A 41 -16.40 25.24 34.40
N ASP A 42 -15.50 25.52 35.35
CA ASP A 42 -14.12 25.92 35.05
C ASP A 42 -13.36 24.76 34.39
N VAL A 43 -12.77 25.03 33.23
CA VAL A 43 -11.88 24.13 32.50
C VAL A 43 -10.57 24.82 32.18
N LEU A 44 -9.49 24.07 32.15
CA LEU A 44 -8.21 24.58 31.67
C LEU A 44 -8.19 24.50 30.14
N PHE A 45 -8.17 25.65 29.47
CA PHE A 45 -7.88 25.73 28.04
C PHE A 45 -6.37 25.87 27.84
N LEU A 46 -5.82 25.00 26.99
CA LEU A 46 -4.43 25.01 26.59
C LEU A 46 -4.33 24.98 25.06
N ARG A 47 -3.57 25.92 24.48
CA ARG A 47 -3.14 25.85 23.08
C ARG A 47 -1.62 25.81 23.03
N ARG A 48 -1.09 24.81 22.34
CA ARG A 48 0.35 24.59 22.21
C ARG A 48 0.74 24.19 20.80
N VAL A 49 1.89 24.67 20.38
CA VAL A 49 2.53 24.25 19.14
C VAL A 49 3.73 23.40 19.48
N ARG A 50 3.87 22.28 18.76
CA ARG A 50 5.06 21.44 18.84
C ARG A 50 5.83 21.57 17.53
N SER A 51 7.13 21.72 17.66
CA SER A 51 8.04 21.87 16.53
C SER A 51 9.14 20.81 16.57
N VAL A 52 9.49 20.28 15.41
CA VAL A 52 10.64 19.38 15.21
C VAL A 52 11.59 20.07 14.24
N SER A 53 12.87 20.19 14.61
CA SER A 53 13.87 20.95 13.84
C SER A 53 13.37 22.36 13.45
N ASP A 54 12.82 23.09 14.41
CA ASP A 54 12.25 24.44 14.29
C ASP A 54 11.05 24.60 13.33
N ARG A 55 10.46 23.49 12.86
CA ARG A 55 9.25 23.51 12.05
C ARG A 55 8.03 23.09 12.87
N PRO A 56 6.94 23.88 12.91
CA PRO A 56 5.73 23.49 13.61
C PRO A 56 5.09 22.28 12.91
N VAL A 57 4.86 21.23 13.68
CA VAL A 57 4.30 19.97 13.19
C VAL A 57 2.88 19.76 13.68
N VAL A 58 2.56 20.26 14.88
CA VAL A 58 1.26 20.09 15.52
C VAL A 58 0.87 21.36 16.24
N CYS A 59 -0.40 21.75 16.08
CA CYS A 59 -1.08 22.70 16.95
C CYS A 59 -2.16 21.93 17.69
N GLN A 60 -2.06 21.86 19.01
CA GLN A 60 -3.04 21.15 19.84
C GLN A 60 -3.78 22.15 20.71
N GLU A 61 -5.09 22.03 20.69
CA GLU A 61 -6.03 22.73 21.57
C GLU A 61 -6.66 21.70 22.49
N SER A 62 -6.71 21.98 23.78
CA SER A 62 -7.36 21.09 24.74
C SER A 62 -8.09 21.83 25.83
N TRP A 63 -9.15 21.18 26.31
CA TRP A 63 -9.96 21.59 27.44
C TRP A 63 -9.92 20.47 28.47
N SER A 64 -9.38 20.77 29.65
CA SER A 64 -9.25 19.80 30.74
C SER A 64 -10.21 20.09 31.88
N ASN A 65 -10.82 19.03 32.40
CA ASN A 65 -11.84 19.08 33.44
C ASN A 65 -11.22 19.31 34.84
N LEU A 66 -11.29 20.55 35.34
CA LEU A 66 -10.72 20.92 36.65
C LEU A 66 -11.51 20.39 37.85
N LEU A 67 -12.77 19.97 37.67
CA LEU A 67 -13.53 19.31 38.73
C LEU A 67 -12.92 17.95 39.08
N VAL A 68 -12.33 17.28 38.09
CA VAL A 68 -11.73 15.95 38.21
C VAL A 68 -10.22 16.04 38.45
N CYS A 69 -9.56 17.05 37.86
CA CYS A 69 -8.13 17.29 37.97
C CYS A 69 -7.87 18.68 38.62
N PRO A 70 -8.10 18.83 39.93
CA PRO A 70 -7.88 20.11 40.60
C PRO A 70 -6.40 20.50 40.54
N GLN A 71 -6.09 21.79 40.41
CA GLN A 71 -4.72 22.34 40.32
C GLN A 71 -3.96 21.95 39.05
N LEU A 72 -4.62 21.37 38.04
CA LEU A 72 -3.99 21.06 36.76
C LEU A 72 -3.49 22.33 36.05
N GLU A 73 -4.14 23.48 36.31
CA GLU A 73 -3.72 24.80 35.87
C GLU A 73 -2.37 25.26 36.43
N GLU A 74 -1.84 24.62 37.48
CA GLU A 74 -0.52 24.93 38.05
C GLU A 74 0.62 24.17 37.35
N ALA A 75 0.32 23.15 36.54
CA ALA A 75 1.31 22.30 35.88
C ALA A 75 2.10 23.01 34.77
N ASP A 76 3.39 22.69 34.62
CA ASP A 76 4.25 23.25 33.57
C ASP A 76 4.19 22.38 32.31
N PHE A 77 3.26 22.67 31.40
CA PHE A 77 3.03 21.87 30.19
C PHE A 77 4.11 22.02 29.10
N GLU A 78 5.15 22.82 29.33
CA GLU A 78 6.34 22.80 28.47
C GLU A 78 7.26 21.62 28.83
N ASN A 79 7.30 21.22 30.10
CA ASN A 79 8.23 20.23 30.64
C ASN A 79 7.54 18.98 31.24
N GLU A 80 6.29 19.09 31.69
CA GLU A 80 5.45 18.02 32.23
C GLU A 80 4.44 17.56 31.17
N SER A 81 4.25 16.24 31.03
CA SER A 81 3.22 15.73 30.13
C SER A 81 1.84 15.90 30.76
N LEU A 82 0.81 16.00 29.92
CA LEU A 82 -0.55 16.13 30.42
C LEU A 82 -0.99 14.89 31.22
N PHE A 83 -0.56 13.69 30.80
CA PHE A 83 -0.90 12.45 31.50
C PHE A 83 -0.28 12.41 32.89
N ASP A 84 0.98 12.78 33.04
CA ASP A 84 1.64 12.83 34.35
C ASP A 84 0.93 13.84 35.27
N ALA A 85 0.60 15.02 34.73
CA ALA A 85 -0.09 16.07 35.49
C ALA A 85 -1.50 15.64 35.92
N VAL A 86 -2.24 14.95 35.03
CA VAL A 86 -3.58 14.40 35.31
C VAL A 86 -3.51 13.31 36.35
N GLU A 87 -2.62 12.32 36.23
CA GLU A 87 -2.51 11.25 37.22
C GLU A 87 -2.13 11.80 38.60
N ARG A 88 -1.23 12.79 38.64
CA ARG A 88 -0.83 13.50 39.86
C ARG A 88 -1.98 14.26 40.51
N THR A 89 -2.80 14.96 39.72
CA THR A 89 -3.86 15.84 40.26
C THR A 89 -5.16 15.10 40.56
N SER A 90 -5.52 14.11 39.73
CA SER A 90 -6.73 13.29 39.91
C SER A 90 -6.52 12.08 40.81
N GLN A 91 -5.26 11.66 41.03
CA GLN A 91 -4.89 10.42 41.74
C GLN A 91 -5.51 9.16 41.10
N LYS A 92 -5.76 9.19 39.78
CA LYS A 92 -6.43 8.15 39.00
C LYS A 92 -5.68 7.90 37.69
N GLU A 93 -5.75 6.65 37.23
CA GLU A 93 -5.16 6.24 35.95
C GLU A 93 -6.10 6.54 34.78
N ILE A 94 -5.49 6.82 33.63
CA ILE A 94 -6.18 6.97 32.35
C ILE A 94 -6.55 5.58 31.82
N ALA A 95 -7.82 5.35 31.52
CA ALA A 95 -8.29 4.03 31.08
C ALA A 95 -8.59 3.97 29.59
N ARG A 96 -9.28 4.97 29.05
CA ARG A 96 -9.78 4.93 27.68
C ARG A 96 -9.58 6.26 26.98
N SER A 97 -9.39 6.17 25.66
CA SER A 97 -9.51 7.32 24.79
C SER A 97 -10.31 6.94 23.56
N ARG A 98 -11.12 7.90 23.10
CA ARG A 98 -11.86 7.84 21.85
C ARG A 98 -11.32 8.91 20.93
N MET A 99 -10.94 8.51 19.71
CA MET A 99 -10.44 9.43 18.69
C MET A 99 -11.35 9.42 17.47
N ARG A 100 -11.52 10.59 16.84
CA ARG A 100 -12.17 10.78 15.55
C ARG A 100 -11.25 11.57 14.64
N TYR A 101 -11.04 11.06 13.44
CA TYR A 101 -10.24 11.71 12.40
C TYR A 101 -11.15 12.52 11.49
N GLN A 102 -10.74 13.76 11.21
CA GLN A 102 -11.46 14.67 10.34
C GLN A 102 -10.49 15.43 9.44
N SER A 103 -10.96 15.90 8.29
CA SER A 103 -10.21 16.87 7.48
C SER A 103 -10.88 18.23 7.60
N GLN A 104 -10.09 19.27 7.88
CA GLN A 104 -10.58 20.64 7.97
C GLN A 104 -9.63 21.59 7.23
N ILE A 105 -10.16 22.70 6.72
CA ILE A 105 -9.34 23.78 6.15
C ILE A 105 -8.66 24.52 7.32
N ALA A 106 -7.35 24.80 7.18
CA ALA A 106 -6.55 25.42 8.24
C ALA A 106 -7.18 26.69 8.80
N GLY A 107 -7.70 27.56 7.92
CA GLY A 107 -8.08 28.91 8.31
C GLY A 107 -6.86 29.74 8.69
N LYS A 108 -7.08 31.01 9.04
CA LYS A 108 -5.98 31.95 9.26
C LYS A 108 -5.11 31.56 10.46
N ASP A 109 -5.73 31.29 11.60
CA ASP A 109 -5.01 31.10 12.86
C ASP A 109 -4.14 29.83 12.84
N HIS A 110 -4.69 28.68 12.43
CA HIS A 110 -3.89 27.45 12.33
C HIS A 110 -2.86 27.51 11.22
N ALA A 111 -3.11 28.25 10.14
CA ALA A 111 -2.10 28.49 9.11
C ALA A 111 -0.90 29.29 9.64
N ASP A 112 -1.16 30.31 10.47
CA ASP A 112 -0.10 31.08 11.11
C ASP A 112 0.70 30.19 12.10
N TYR A 113 0.02 29.37 12.91
CA TYR A 113 0.68 28.47 13.86
C TYR A 113 1.47 27.32 13.21
N LEU A 114 0.94 26.75 12.12
CA LEU A 114 1.53 25.61 11.42
C LEU A 114 2.37 26.02 10.20
N GLN A 115 2.54 27.33 9.98
CA GLN A 115 3.29 27.90 8.86
C GLN A 115 2.88 27.33 7.50
N CYS A 116 1.56 27.25 7.27
CA CYS A 116 0.97 26.72 6.04
C CYS A 116 0.00 27.70 5.38
N SER A 117 -0.64 27.30 4.28
CA SER A 117 -1.64 28.14 3.63
C SER A 117 -2.98 28.10 4.39
N PRO A 118 -3.71 29.23 4.54
CA PRO A 118 -5.03 29.25 5.20
C PRO A 118 -6.09 28.42 4.49
N ASN A 119 -5.88 28.08 3.22
CA ASN A 119 -6.78 27.23 2.43
C ASN A 119 -6.32 25.77 2.36
N GLU A 120 -5.30 25.39 3.12
CA GLU A 120 -4.74 24.04 3.09
C GLU A 120 -5.61 23.08 3.92
N ALA A 121 -5.82 21.87 3.40
CA ALA A 121 -6.55 20.83 4.11
C ALA A 121 -5.62 20.15 5.12
N LEU A 122 -5.98 20.25 6.40
CA LEU A 122 -5.26 19.66 7.52
C LEU A 122 -5.99 18.43 8.04
N LEU A 123 -5.23 17.48 8.57
CA LEU A 123 -5.76 16.37 9.36
C LEU A 123 -5.97 16.85 10.79
N VAL A 124 -7.20 16.70 11.30
CA VAL A 124 -7.59 17.08 12.66
C VAL A 124 -8.01 15.83 13.41
N LEU A 125 -7.35 15.58 14.54
CA LEU A 125 -7.69 14.49 15.46
C LEU A 125 -8.44 15.09 16.62
N GLU A 126 -9.71 14.72 16.72
CA GLU A 126 -10.54 15.00 17.88
C GLU A 126 -10.43 13.84 18.85
N GLN A 127 -10.11 14.13 20.12
CA GLN A 127 -9.87 13.11 21.13
C GLN A 127 -10.62 13.45 22.42
N VAL A 128 -11.27 12.46 23.01
CA VAL A 128 -11.76 12.49 24.40
C VAL A 128 -11.02 11.43 25.21
N ILE A 129 -10.63 11.77 26.44
CA ILE A 129 -9.90 10.89 27.34
C ILE A 129 -10.71 10.71 28.63
N GLU A 130 -10.80 9.46 29.07
CA GLU A 130 -11.57 9.01 30.23
C GLU A 130 -10.65 8.34 31.25
N LEU A 131 -10.87 8.63 32.53
CA LEU A 131 -10.24 7.93 33.65
C LEU A 131 -10.87 6.55 33.87
N SER A 132 -10.22 5.74 34.69
CA SER A 132 -10.69 4.41 35.09
C SER A 132 -12.06 4.36 35.77
N ASP A 133 -12.54 5.48 36.30
CA ASP A 133 -13.88 5.60 36.88
C ASP A 133 -14.95 6.15 35.92
N GLY A 134 -14.59 6.36 34.65
CA GLY A 134 -15.48 6.80 33.58
C GLY A 134 -15.61 8.32 33.43
N ASN A 135 -14.96 9.12 34.28
CA ASN A 135 -15.02 10.58 34.11
C ASN A 135 -14.16 11.05 32.92
N CYS A 136 -14.75 11.87 32.05
CA CYS A 136 -14.03 12.54 30.98
C CYS A 136 -13.14 13.66 31.53
N ILE A 137 -11.85 13.61 31.19
CA ILE A 137 -10.82 14.53 31.70
C ILE A 137 -10.32 15.55 30.70
N GLU A 138 -10.30 15.19 29.42
CA GLU A 138 -9.77 16.06 28.37
C GLU A 138 -10.58 15.82 27.10
N TRP A 139 -10.96 16.94 26.47
CA TRP A 139 -11.33 16.98 25.07
C TRP A 139 -10.26 17.79 24.34
N SER A 140 -9.72 17.27 23.25
CA SER A 140 -8.69 17.95 22.48
C SER A 140 -8.90 17.85 20.98
N GLN A 141 -8.42 18.87 20.28
CA GLN A 141 -8.31 18.93 18.84
C GLN A 141 -6.84 19.11 18.47
N THR A 142 -6.29 18.12 17.76
CA THR A 142 -4.90 18.11 17.32
C THR A 142 -4.85 18.33 15.82
N TRP A 143 -4.39 19.52 15.43
CA TRP A 143 -4.20 19.94 14.05
C TRP A 143 -2.79 19.61 13.61
N LEU A 144 -2.67 18.82 12.54
CA LEU A 144 -1.37 18.45 11.98
C LEU A 144 -1.02 19.38 10.83
N ALA A 145 0.25 19.78 10.76
CA ALA A 145 0.78 20.49 9.60
C ALA A 145 0.50 19.68 8.32
N PRO A 146 0.31 20.36 7.18
CA PRO A 146 0.01 19.68 5.92
C PRO A 146 1.18 18.80 5.49
N HIS A 147 0.88 17.83 4.62
CA HIS A 147 1.85 16.85 4.12
C HIS A 147 2.50 15.96 5.20
N GLN A 148 1.97 15.98 6.42
CA GLN A 148 2.35 15.04 7.47
C GLN A 148 1.47 13.80 7.43
N SER A 149 2.08 12.68 7.77
CA SER A 149 1.40 11.41 7.92
C SER A 149 1.43 11.03 9.39
N VAL A 150 0.27 10.77 9.99
CA VAL A 150 0.22 10.11 11.30
C VAL A 150 0.31 8.61 11.04
N VAL A 151 1.44 8.02 11.40
CA VAL A 151 1.57 6.56 11.46
C VAL A 151 1.35 6.18 12.92
N GLY A 152 0.13 5.76 13.25
CA GLY A 152 -0.20 5.22 14.56
C GLY A 152 -0.23 3.71 14.50
N VAL A 153 0.50 3.05 15.41
CA VAL A 153 0.34 1.61 15.66
C VAL A 153 -0.74 1.47 16.72
N SER A 154 -1.88 0.86 16.40
CA SER A 154 -2.70 0.27 17.46
C SER A 154 -2.05 -1.06 17.82
N GLU A 155 -1.26 -1.07 18.89
CA GLU A 155 -0.87 -2.34 19.50
C GLU A 155 -2.15 -3.04 19.98
N GLN A 156 -2.51 -4.13 19.29
CA GLN A 156 -2.99 -5.28 20.04
C GLN A 156 -1.79 -5.85 20.79
N VAL A 157 -2.07 -6.36 22.00
CA VAL A 157 -1.10 -6.74 23.02
C VAL A 157 -0.20 -7.89 22.55
N ASP A 158 0.86 -7.61 21.78
CA ASP A 158 2.03 -8.50 21.65
C ASP A 158 3.35 -7.89 21.11
N GLY A 159 3.42 -6.60 20.77
CA GLY A 159 4.63 -5.74 20.78
C GLY A 159 5.93 -6.25 20.11
N SER A 160 6.35 -5.63 18.98
CA SER A 160 7.75 -5.21 18.71
C SER A 160 8.01 -4.79 17.25
N ILE A 161 8.58 -3.57 17.00
CA ILE A 161 9.48 -3.18 15.87
C ILE A 161 10.37 -1.96 16.26
N GLY A 162 11.64 -1.89 15.80
CA GLY A 162 12.57 -0.75 15.90
C GLY A 162 13.13 -0.21 14.54
N PRO A 163 13.92 0.90 14.49
CA PRO A 163 14.03 1.79 13.31
C PRO A 163 15.37 1.79 12.53
N LEU A 164 15.40 2.46 11.36
CA LEU A 164 16.56 2.68 10.46
C LEU A 164 16.74 4.16 10.04
N ASP A 165 18.00 4.59 9.92
CA ASP A 165 18.58 5.94 9.76
C ASP A 165 18.81 6.37 8.27
N ILE A 166 18.80 7.68 7.97
CA ILE A 166 18.71 8.30 6.62
C ILE A 166 19.73 9.43 6.35
N SER A 167 20.95 9.30 6.83
CA SER A 167 21.95 10.38 6.82
C SER A 167 22.63 10.75 5.47
N SER A 168 22.10 10.43 4.29
CA SER A 168 22.88 10.57 3.03
C SER A 168 22.19 11.06 1.74
N VAL A 169 21.15 11.90 1.81
CA VAL A 169 20.54 12.45 0.57
C VAL A 169 20.94 13.91 0.30
N ARG A 170 21.71 14.14 -0.78
CA ARG A 170 21.95 15.45 -1.41
C ARG A 170 21.18 15.54 -2.74
N GLN A 171 20.69 16.75 -3.06
CA GLN A 171 19.87 17.09 -4.22
C GLN A 171 20.63 16.99 -5.56
N SER A 172 20.00 16.44 -6.60
CA SER A 172 20.44 16.45 -7.99
C SER A 172 19.58 17.41 -8.83
N GLU A 173 20.20 17.99 -9.87
CA GLU A 173 19.59 18.86 -10.87
C GLU A 173 19.02 18.06 -12.05
N HIS A 174 17.94 18.58 -12.63
CA HIS A 174 17.17 18.03 -13.74
C HIS A 174 17.96 17.81 -15.04
N VAL A 175 17.62 16.74 -15.77
CA VAL A 175 17.92 16.59 -17.21
C VAL A 175 16.69 16.06 -17.95
N ASP A 176 16.43 16.68 -19.10
CA ASP A 176 15.29 16.57 -20.01
C ASP A 176 15.07 15.20 -20.68
N ALA A 177 13.84 15.04 -21.16
CA ALA A 177 13.25 13.82 -21.70
C ALA A 177 13.48 13.56 -23.21
N SER A 178 13.47 12.25 -23.53
CA SER A 178 13.01 11.55 -24.76
C SER A 178 13.97 11.46 -25.96
N PRO A 179 13.91 10.39 -26.79
CA PRO A 179 12.85 10.30 -27.82
C PRO A 179 12.31 8.88 -28.23
N THR A 180 11.05 8.90 -28.70
CA THR A 180 10.38 8.17 -29.83
C THR A 180 10.55 6.66 -30.08
N SER A 181 9.41 5.99 -30.25
CA SER A 181 9.20 4.62 -30.73
C SER A 181 9.56 4.43 -32.22
N ALA A 182 10.60 3.64 -32.50
CA ALA A 182 10.84 3.05 -33.82
C ALA A 182 10.02 1.75 -33.99
N GLU A 183 9.50 1.51 -35.18
CA GLU A 183 8.93 0.20 -35.55
C GLU A 183 10.01 -0.87 -35.41
N ILE A 184 9.72 -1.89 -34.62
CA ILE A 184 10.64 -3.02 -34.38
C ILE A 184 10.70 -3.83 -35.68
N ASP A 185 11.91 -4.02 -36.20
CA ASP A 185 12.18 -4.86 -37.37
C ASP A 185 11.67 -6.30 -37.14
N SER A 186 11.27 -7.00 -38.21
CA SER A 186 10.67 -8.34 -38.12
C SER A 186 11.54 -9.34 -37.35
N ASP A 187 12.86 -9.32 -37.58
CA ASP A 187 13.84 -10.16 -36.87
C ASP A 187 13.94 -9.78 -35.38
N GLN A 188 13.89 -8.48 -35.06
CA GLN A 188 13.90 -8.01 -33.68
C GLN A 188 12.62 -8.38 -32.93
N ARG A 189 11.48 -8.42 -33.64
CA ARG A 189 10.18 -8.81 -33.05
C ARG A 189 10.15 -10.30 -32.74
N THR A 190 10.70 -11.14 -33.62
CA THR A 190 10.87 -12.58 -33.35
C THR A 190 11.80 -12.82 -32.18
N GLN A 191 12.93 -12.11 -32.10
CA GLN A 191 13.83 -12.22 -30.94
C GLN A 191 13.15 -11.76 -29.64
N LEU A 192 12.39 -10.67 -29.67
CA LEU A 192 11.63 -10.20 -28.53
C LEU A 192 10.60 -11.24 -28.05
N GLU A 193 9.88 -11.88 -28.97
CA GLU A 193 8.94 -12.95 -28.64
C GLU A 193 9.66 -14.12 -27.96
N PHE A 194 10.79 -14.56 -28.52
CA PHE A 194 11.62 -15.61 -27.95
C PHE A 194 12.07 -15.26 -26.53
N ASP A 195 12.64 -14.07 -26.33
CA ASP A 195 13.08 -13.59 -25.02
C ASP A 195 11.93 -13.64 -24.01
N LEU A 196 10.78 -13.08 -24.36
CA LEU A 196 9.63 -12.97 -23.46
C LEU A 196 9.03 -14.34 -23.10
N ARG A 197 8.95 -15.26 -24.06
CA ARG A 197 8.52 -16.65 -23.80
C ARG A 197 9.48 -17.37 -22.88
N HIS A 198 10.78 -17.19 -23.09
CA HIS A 198 11.82 -17.75 -22.24
C HIS A 198 11.73 -17.19 -20.81
N GLU A 199 11.56 -15.87 -20.64
CA GLU A 199 11.34 -15.26 -19.32
C GLU A 199 10.13 -15.87 -18.60
N ALA A 200 9.00 -16.01 -19.29
CA ALA A 200 7.79 -16.59 -18.72
C ALA A 200 7.93 -18.07 -18.36
N LEU A 201 8.68 -18.84 -19.14
CA LEU A 201 9.00 -20.24 -18.84
C LEU A 201 9.84 -20.35 -17.57
N GLU A 202 10.87 -19.52 -17.43
CA GLU A 202 11.75 -19.52 -16.26
C GLU A 202 11.03 -19.05 -14.99
N VAL A 203 10.09 -18.11 -15.12
CA VAL A 203 9.19 -17.76 -14.01
C VAL A 203 8.35 -18.95 -13.58
N ARG A 204 7.79 -19.74 -14.51
CA ARG A 204 7.05 -20.97 -14.18
C ARG A 204 7.91 -22.02 -13.51
N ARG A 205 9.15 -22.19 -13.97
CA ARG A 205 10.13 -23.07 -13.32
C ARG A 205 10.37 -22.66 -11.87
N GLY A 206 10.64 -21.37 -11.64
CA GLY A 206 10.86 -20.83 -10.30
C GLY A 206 9.64 -20.97 -9.37
N ILE A 207 8.41 -20.82 -9.89
CA ILE A 207 7.17 -21.09 -9.14
C ILE A 207 7.17 -22.52 -8.60
N ILE A 208 7.47 -23.48 -9.47
CA ILE A 208 7.41 -24.92 -9.15
C ILE A 208 8.53 -25.33 -8.20
N GLU A 209 9.75 -24.83 -8.41
CA GLU A 209 10.89 -25.06 -7.52
C GLU A 209 10.65 -24.49 -6.11
N LEU A 210 10.12 -23.26 -6.01
CA LEU A 210 9.78 -22.66 -4.72
C LEU A 210 8.63 -23.39 -4.02
N ALA A 211 7.59 -23.79 -4.75
CA ALA A 211 6.48 -24.55 -4.17
C ALA A 211 6.95 -25.93 -3.66
N HIS A 212 7.76 -26.64 -4.44
CA HIS A 212 8.27 -27.97 -4.09
C HIS A 212 9.22 -27.95 -2.88
N ARG A 213 10.00 -26.87 -2.69
CA ARG A 213 10.81 -26.66 -1.48
C ARG A 213 9.99 -26.79 -0.18
N TYR A 214 8.69 -26.52 -0.25
CA TYR A 214 7.75 -26.70 0.84
C TYR A 214 6.60 -27.64 0.42
N SER A 215 6.95 -28.83 -0.08
CA SER A 215 6.02 -29.83 -0.66
C SER A 215 4.86 -30.28 0.24
N SER A 216 4.92 -30.00 1.55
CA SER A 216 3.83 -30.24 2.51
C SER A 216 2.91 -29.04 2.75
N THR A 217 3.18 -27.90 2.11
CA THR A 217 2.43 -26.65 2.27
C THR A 217 1.70 -26.32 0.96
N PRO A 218 0.41 -25.98 1.02
CA PRO A 218 -0.32 -25.64 -0.20
C PRO A 218 0.09 -24.26 -0.72
N PHE A 219 0.12 -24.10 -2.03
CA PHE A 219 0.37 -22.84 -2.73
C PHE A 219 -0.64 -22.63 -3.86
N HIS A 220 -0.77 -21.37 -4.28
CA HIS A 220 -1.68 -20.98 -5.36
C HIS A 220 -1.02 -21.09 -6.74
N ILE A 221 -0.46 -22.26 -7.06
CA ILE A 221 0.30 -22.47 -8.30
C ILE A 221 -0.55 -22.26 -9.55
N GLY A 222 -1.85 -22.58 -9.49
CA GLY A 222 -2.77 -22.34 -10.61
C GLY A 222 -2.84 -20.86 -10.98
N GLY A 223 -3.05 -20.00 -9.98
CA GLY A 223 -3.07 -18.55 -10.19
C GLY A 223 -1.68 -17.94 -10.45
N ALA A 224 -0.62 -18.53 -9.90
CA ALA A 224 0.75 -18.07 -10.15
C ALA A 224 1.17 -18.33 -11.60
N CYS A 225 0.85 -19.50 -12.15
CA CYS A 225 1.19 -19.84 -13.53
C CYS A 225 0.36 -19.08 -14.57
N SER A 226 -0.87 -18.65 -14.24
CA SER A 226 -1.68 -17.82 -15.15
C SER A 226 -1.10 -16.42 -15.32
N VAL A 227 -0.51 -15.84 -14.27
CA VAL A 227 0.09 -14.49 -14.33
C VAL A 227 1.55 -14.48 -14.79
N ALA A 228 2.18 -15.64 -15.00
CA ALA A 228 3.61 -15.74 -15.30
C ALA A 228 4.02 -14.91 -16.54
N ASP A 229 3.26 -14.97 -17.63
CA ASP A 229 3.57 -14.17 -18.84
C ASP A 229 3.39 -12.67 -18.57
N ILE A 230 2.34 -12.28 -17.84
CA ILE A 230 2.04 -10.88 -17.49
C ILE A 230 3.18 -10.26 -16.69
N VAL A 231 3.61 -10.92 -15.60
CA VAL A 231 4.69 -10.39 -14.74
C VAL A 231 6.04 -10.39 -15.47
N SER A 232 6.28 -11.39 -16.33
CA SER A 232 7.51 -11.47 -17.13
C SER A 232 7.60 -10.34 -18.14
N VAL A 233 6.53 -10.09 -18.91
CA VAL A 233 6.47 -8.98 -19.87
C VAL A 233 6.62 -7.64 -19.16
N LEU A 234 5.93 -7.46 -18.03
CA LEU A 234 6.01 -6.23 -17.23
C LEU A 234 7.45 -5.95 -16.79
N LEU A 235 8.05 -6.88 -16.06
CA LEU A 235 9.34 -6.64 -15.38
C LEU A 235 10.55 -6.72 -16.31
N SER A 236 10.48 -7.46 -17.42
CA SER A 236 11.63 -7.64 -18.32
C SER A 236 11.75 -6.59 -19.42
N LYS A 237 10.62 -6.05 -19.92
CA LYS A 237 10.59 -5.19 -21.12
C LYS A 237 9.69 -3.95 -21.04
N VAL A 238 8.70 -3.89 -20.13
CA VAL A 238 7.74 -2.76 -20.09
C VAL A 238 8.08 -1.75 -18.99
N MET A 239 8.32 -2.23 -17.77
CA MET A 239 8.54 -1.41 -16.59
C MET A 239 9.97 -0.89 -16.53
N GLN A 240 10.14 0.34 -16.03
CA GLN A 240 11.43 0.78 -15.51
C GLN A 240 11.60 0.24 -14.10
N VAL A 241 12.62 -0.59 -13.84
CA VAL A 241 12.73 -1.33 -12.56
C VAL A 241 13.72 -0.73 -11.55
N GLY A 242 14.22 0.48 -11.79
CA GLY A 242 15.22 1.12 -10.93
C GLY A 242 16.61 0.57 -11.22
N HIS A 243 17.06 -0.47 -10.51
CA HIS A 243 18.44 -0.99 -10.54
C HIS A 243 19.05 -1.21 -11.93
N ARG A 244 18.21 -1.45 -12.94
CA ARG A 244 18.61 -1.67 -14.33
C ARG A 244 18.52 -0.42 -15.22
N ASP A 245 17.48 0.39 -15.06
CA ASP A 245 17.02 1.33 -16.10
C ASP A 245 16.87 2.78 -15.62
N CYS A 246 16.76 3.04 -14.31
CA CYS A 246 16.49 4.37 -13.78
C CYS A 246 16.89 4.51 -12.29
N GLU A 247 16.79 5.71 -11.71
CA GLU A 247 16.90 5.81 -10.25
C GLU A 247 15.75 5.05 -9.57
N TRP A 248 16.01 4.48 -8.38
CA TRP A 248 15.01 3.64 -7.69
C TRP A 248 13.68 4.38 -7.51
N GLU A 249 13.70 5.66 -7.18
CA GLU A 249 12.46 6.42 -6.98
C GLU A 249 11.67 6.68 -8.26
N LEU A 250 12.35 6.74 -9.41
CA LEU A 250 11.75 6.97 -10.72
C LEU A 250 11.14 5.71 -11.35
N ARG A 251 11.39 4.53 -10.77
CA ARG A 251 10.89 3.24 -11.29
C ARG A 251 9.37 3.19 -11.43
N ASP A 252 8.87 2.32 -12.27
CA ASP A 252 7.45 1.96 -12.27
C ASP A 252 7.10 1.11 -11.03
N ARG A 253 5.87 1.22 -10.54
CA ARG A 253 5.39 0.48 -9.36
C ARG A 253 4.49 -0.67 -9.79
N LEU A 254 4.72 -1.87 -9.26
CA LEU A 254 3.86 -3.04 -9.50
C LEU A 254 3.09 -3.40 -8.23
N ILE A 255 1.77 -3.42 -8.33
CA ILE A 255 0.85 -3.88 -7.29
C ILE A 255 0.27 -5.22 -7.72
N LEU A 256 0.64 -6.29 -7.03
CA LEU A 256 -0.02 -7.59 -7.17
C LEU A 256 -1.18 -7.67 -6.16
N SER A 257 -2.37 -7.22 -6.57
CA SER A 257 -3.56 -7.18 -5.69
C SER A 257 -4.05 -8.58 -5.34
N LYS A 258 -4.05 -9.49 -6.33
CA LYS A 258 -4.23 -10.94 -6.16
C LYS A 258 -3.01 -11.63 -5.54
N ALA A 259 -2.56 -11.12 -4.40
CA ALA A 259 -1.27 -11.40 -3.77
C ALA A 259 -1.00 -12.88 -3.43
N HIS A 260 -2.04 -13.72 -3.39
CA HIS A 260 -1.89 -15.17 -3.22
C HIS A 260 -1.07 -15.82 -4.34
N THR A 261 -0.91 -15.15 -5.48
CA THR A 261 -0.07 -15.58 -6.62
C THR A 261 1.36 -15.03 -6.59
N SER A 262 1.81 -14.52 -5.46
CA SER A 262 3.15 -13.94 -5.27
C SER A 262 4.31 -14.86 -5.63
N LEU A 263 4.09 -16.18 -5.66
CA LEU A 263 5.10 -17.15 -6.07
C LEU A 263 5.61 -16.91 -7.49
N ALA A 264 4.80 -16.30 -8.38
CA ALA A 264 5.23 -15.87 -9.70
C ALA A 264 6.08 -14.59 -9.68
N LEU A 265 5.87 -13.74 -8.67
CA LEU A 265 6.55 -12.45 -8.53
C LEU A 265 8.01 -12.65 -8.15
N PHE A 266 8.35 -13.61 -7.29
CA PHE A 266 9.73 -13.81 -6.81
C PHE A 266 10.74 -14.15 -7.91
N PRO A 267 10.53 -15.20 -8.75
CA PRO A 267 11.45 -15.47 -9.84
C PRO A 267 11.46 -14.33 -10.86
N ALA A 268 10.32 -13.65 -11.10
CA ALA A 268 10.27 -12.52 -12.03
C ALA A 268 11.10 -11.32 -11.52
N LEU A 269 11.02 -10.99 -10.23
CA LEU A 269 11.82 -9.93 -9.61
C LEU A 269 13.31 -10.29 -9.57
N LEU A 270 13.67 -11.56 -9.33
CA LEU A 270 15.06 -12.01 -9.40
C LEU A 270 15.63 -11.78 -10.80
N ARG A 271 14.89 -12.18 -11.83
CA ARG A 271 15.30 -12.02 -13.24
C ARG A 271 15.37 -10.55 -13.67
N ALA A 272 14.52 -9.70 -13.09
CA ALA A 272 14.58 -8.25 -13.25
C ALA A 272 15.71 -7.57 -12.47
N GLY A 273 16.43 -8.30 -11.61
CA GLY A 273 17.49 -7.76 -10.75
C GLY A 273 16.98 -6.89 -9.61
N MET A 274 15.70 -7.04 -9.23
CA MET A 274 15.09 -6.29 -8.11
C MET A 274 15.27 -6.99 -6.76
N ILE A 275 15.53 -8.29 -6.76
CA ILE A 275 15.91 -9.07 -5.58
C ILE A 275 17.13 -9.95 -5.91
N SER A 276 17.80 -10.45 -4.88
CA SER A 276 18.98 -11.30 -5.01
C SER A 276 18.65 -12.80 -4.94
N GLN A 277 19.59 -13.64 -5.39
CA GLN A 277 19.49 -15.09 -5.18
C GLN A 277 19.46 -15.44 -3.68
N GLU A 278 20.14 -14.65 -2.84
CA GLU A 278 20.11 -14.82 -1.38
C GLU A 278 18.69 -14.62 -0.83
N ASP A 279 17.92 -13.65 -1.34
CA ASP A 279 16.52 -13.46 -0.94
C ASP A 279 15.67 -14.70 -1.29
N ILE A 280 15.91 -15.34 -2.43
CA ILE A 280 15.26 -16.61 -2.83
C ILE A 280 15.71 -17.79 -1.94
N ASP A 281 16.99 -17.85 -1.60
CA ASP A 281 17.56 -18.93 -0.80
C ASP A 281 17.07 -18.90 0.66
N ARG A 282 16.86 -17.69 1.21
CA ARG A 282 16.20 -17.47 2.50
C ARG A 282 14.76 -17.97 2.55
N GLY A 283 14.16 -18.19 1.38
CA GLY A 283 12.87 -18.86 1.23
C GLY A 283 11.66 -17.98 1.54
N VAL A 284 10.47 -18.61 1.53
CA VAL A 284 9.18 -17.91 1.72
C VAL A 284 8.52 -18.17 3.08
N PHE A 285 9.20 -18.93 3.94
CA PHE A 285 8.82 -19.25 5.31
C PHE A 285 10.05 -19.29 6.22
N GLY A 286 9.87 -18.97 7.50
CA GLY A 286 10.92 -19.03 8.52
C GLY A 286 11.34 -17.66 9.03
N PRO A 287 12.14 -17.60 10.11
CA PRO A 287 12.53 -16.36 10.77
C PRO A 287 13.43 -15.47 9.88
N ASP A 288 14.18 -16.08 8.96
CA ASP A 288 15.05 -15.37 8.04
C ASP A 288 14.35 -15.04 6.72
N ALA A 289 13.09 -15.43 6.51
CA ALA A 289 12.41 -15.17 5.25
C ALA A 289 12.18 -13.66 5.04
N VAL A 290 12.52 -13.19 3.85
CA VAL A 290 12.22 -11.81 3.37
C VAL A 290 11.17 -11.82 2.27
N LEU A 291 10.88 -13.00 1.74
CA LEU A 291 9.79 -13.27 0.84
C LEU A 291 8.71 -14.02 1.63
N PHE A 292 7.45 -13.84 1.28
CA PHE A 292 6.33 -14.42 2.04
C PHE A 292 5.23 -14.89 1.08
N LYS A 293 4.59 -16.03 1.38
CA LYS A 293 3.45 -16.56 0.57
C LYS A 293 2.41 -15.48 0.24
N HIS A 294 2.15 -14.56 1.17
CA HIS A 294 1.55 -13.27 0.87
C HIS A 294 2.58 -12.18 1.18
N PRO A 295 3.00 -11.37 0.20
CA PRO A 295 4.08 -10.41 0.40
C PRO A 295 3.79 -9.46 1.55
N LEU A 296 4.80 -9.24 2.39
CA LEU A 296 4.87 -8.10 3.28
C LEU A 296 5.38 -6.90 2.48
N ARG A 297 4.83 -5.71 2.74
CA ARG A 297 5.32 -4.48 2.12
C ARG A 297 6.81 -4.27 2.43
N ASP A 298 7.61 -4.26 1.37
CA ASP A 298 9.03 -3.91 1.37
C ASP A 298 9.39 -3.24 0.04
N PRO A 299 9.28 -1.90 -0.04
CA PRO A 299 9.55 -1.15 -1.25
C PRO A 299 11.01 -1.16 -1.69
N GLN A 300 11.95 -1.65 -0.87
CA GLN A 300 13.35 -1.81 -1.28
C GLN A 300 13.54 -3.05 -2.16
N ARG A 301 12.61 -4.01 -2.07
CA ARG A 301 12.56 -5.23 -2.91
C ARG A 301 11.47 -5.18 -3.97
N GLY A 302 10.82 -4.02 -4.14
CA GLY A 302 9.72 -3.84 -5.09
C GLY A 302 8.35 -4.33 -4.59
N PHE A 303 8.21 -4.68 -3.31
CA PHE A 303 6.93 -5.05 -2.71
C PHE A 303 6.22 -3.80 -2.18
N GLU A 304 5.42 -3.15 -3.03
CA GLU A 304 4.80 -1.86 -2.71
C GLU A 304 3.70 -1.92 -1.65
N ILE A 305 3.04 -3.08 -1.49
CA ILE A 305 1.92 -3.28 -0.58
C ILE A 305 2.03 -4.65 0.12
N SER A 306 1.52 -4.72 1.36
CA SER A 306 1.27 -6.00 2.02
C SER A 306 0.01 -6.62 1.43
N GLY A 307 0.12 -7.83 0.90
CA GLY A 307 -0.97 -8.51 0.21
C GLY A 307 -1.78 -9.46 1.09
N GLY A 308 -2.86 -10.00 0.52
CA GLY A 308 -3.63 -11.11 1.10
C GLY A 308 -5.13 -10.85 1.12
N SER A 309 -5.52 -9.65 1.56
CA SER A 309 -6.92 -9.21 1.45
C SER A 309 -7.20 -8.78 0.02
N LEU A 310 -8.08 -9.53 -0.67
CA LEU A 310 -8.54 -9.18 -2.02
C LEU A 310 -9.22 -7.79 -2.00
N GLY A 311 -9.18 -7.10 -3.14
CA GLY A 311 -9.84 -5.80 -3.32
C GLY A 311 -9.04 -4.59 -2.86
N MET A 312 -7.99 -4.78 -2.04
CA MET A 312 -7.24 -3.66 -1.44
C MET A 312 -6.18 -3.05 -2.37
N GLY A 313 -5.64 -3.81 -3.31
CA GLY A 313 -4.50 -3.37 -4.12
C GLY A 313 -4.85 -2.25 -5.09
N LEU A 314 -6.04 -2.25 -5.70
CA LEU A 314 -6.41 -1.20 -6.66
C LEU A 314 -6.55 0.18 -6.00
N GLY A 315 -7.09 0.25 -4.79
CA GLY A 315 -7.17 1.49 -4.01
C GLY A 315 -5.78 2.02 -3.66
N TYR A 316 -4.84 1.14 -3.31
CA TYR A 316 -3.45 1.51 -3.08
C TYR A 316 -2.78 2.03 -4.36
N ALA A 317 -3.00 1.34 -5.50
CA ALA A 317 -2.50 1.76 -6.81
C ALA A 317 -3.03 3.15 -7.19
N ALA A 318 -4.31 3.45 -6.89
CA ALA A 318 -4.90 4.76 -7.10
C ALA A 318 -4.18 5.85 -6.29
N GLY A 319 -3.91 5.57 -5.00
CA GLY A 319 -3.16 6.48 -4.12
C GLY A 319 -1.74 6.74 -4.62
N LEU A 320 -1.02 5.69 -5.04
CA LEU A 320 0.30 5.82 -5.63
C LEU A 320 0.27 6.63 -6.93
N GLY A 321 -0.66 6.33 -7.83
CA GLY A 321 -0.80 7.04 -9.11
C GLY A 321 -1.02 8.54 -8.91
N LEU A 322 -1.92 8.89 -7.98
CA LEU A 322 -2.17 10.28 -7.61
C LEU A 322 -0.94 10.96 -6.98
N SER A 323 -0.23 10.24 -6.11
CA SER A 323 0.99 10.73 -5.44
C SER A 323 2.11 11.02 -6.45
N LEU A 324 2.39 10.08 -7.36
CA LEU A 324 3.41 10.23 -8.39
C LEU A 324 3.11 11.40 -9.33
N ARG A 325 1.84 11.55 -9.74
CA ARG A 325 1.40 12.70 -10.55
C ARG A 325 1.59 14.04 -9.82
N ARG A 326 1.27 14.11 -8.53
CA ARG A 326 1.46 15.33 -7.71
C ARG A 326 2.94 15.69 -7.52
N LYS A 327 3.82 14.69 -7.55
CA LYS A 327 5.28 14.86 -7.48
C LYS A 327 5.92 15.10 -8.85
N ASP A 328 5.12 15.19 -9.92
CA ASP A 328 5.59 15.33 -11.30
C ASP A 328 6.59 14.24 -11.71
N LEU A 329 6.40 13.02 -11.19
CA LEU A 329 7.23 11.88 -11.53
C LEU A 329 6.67 11.16 -12.77
N PRO A 330 7.52 10.76 -13.73
CA PRO A 330 7.09 10.08 -14.96
C PRO A 330 6.65 8.63 -14.72
N SER A 331 6.77 8.14 -13.48
CA SER A 331 6.53 6.77 -13.07
C SER A 331 5.08 6.33 -13.25
N ARG A 332 4.91 5.09 -13.69
CA ARG A 332 3.62 4.42 -13.85
C ARG A 332 3.36 3.46 -12.70
N VAL A 333 2.08 3.13 -12.51
CA VAL A 333 1.61 2.13 -11.57
C VAL A 333 0.85 1.05 -12.32
N PHE A 334 1.30 -0.18 -12.22
CA PHE A 334 0.64 -1.35 -12.77
C PHE A 334 -0.03 -2.11 -11.62
N CYS A 335 -1.30 -2.48 -11.77
CA CYS A 335 -2.04 -3.23 -10.76
C CYS A 335 -2.65 -4.49 -11.36
N ILE A 336 -2.18 -5.66 -10.92
CA ILE A 336 -2.68 -6.96 -11.36
C ILE A 336 -3.78 -7.43 -10.41
N LEU A 337 -4.97 -7.67 -10.96
CA LEU A 337 -6.16 -8.17 -10.27
C LEU A 337 -6.49 -9.59 -10.72
N GLY A 338 -7.24 -10.33 -9.90
CA GLY A 338 -7.98 -11.50 -10.34
C GLY A 338 -9.38 -11.12 -10.86
N ASP A 339 -9.92 -11.90 -11.79
CA ASP A 339 -11.34 -11.75 -12.17
C ASP A 339 -12.30 -12.07 -11.03
N GLY A 340 -12.00 -13.05 -10.17
CA GLY A 340 -12.76 -13.28 -8.94
C GLY A 340 -12.53 -12.24 -7.85
N GLU A 341 -11.38 -11.57 -7.84
CA GLU A 341 -11.17 -10.42 -6.96
C GLU A 341 -12.04 -9.22 -7.38
N CYS A 342 -12.44 -9.13 -8.64
CA CYS A 342 -13.34 -8.08 -9.13
C CYS A 342 -14.79 -8.22 -8.61
N ASP A 343 -15.09 -9.25 -7.81
CA ASP A 343 -16.34 -9.34 -7.06
C ASP A 343 -16.35 -8.37 -5.86
N GLU A 344 -15.17 -7.95 -5.37
CA GLU A 344 -15.05 -6.99 -4.28
C GLU A 344 -15.51 -5.59 -4.70
N GLY A 345 -16.40 -4.99 -3.90
CA GLY A 345 -16.94 -3.65 -4.16
C GLY A 345 -15.85 -2.56 -4.19
N SER A 346 -14.80 -2.75 -3.39
CA SER A 346 -13.65 -1.83 -3.29
C SER A 346 -12.88 -1.67 -4.61
N ILE A 347 -12.89 -2.69 -5.48
CA ILE A 347 -12.33 -2.57 -6.83
C ILE A 347 -13.08 -1.51 -7.63
N TRP A 348 -14.41 -1.51 -7.57
CA TRP A 348 -15.24 -0.60 -8.34
C TRP A 348 -15.25 0.82 -7.77
N GLU A 349 -15.19 0.97 -6.45
CA GLU A 349 -14.95 2.28 -5.81
C GLU A 349 -13.61 2.88 -6.25
N SER A 350 -12.56 2.06 -6.28
CA SER A 350 -11.22 2.46 -6.71
C SER A 350 -11.18 2.80 -8.21
N ALA A 351 -11.85 2.01 -9.05
CA ALA A 351 -11.99 2.29 -10.48
C ALA A 351 -12.71 3.63 -10.72
N ALA A 352 -13.81 3.88 -10.01
CA ALA A 352 -14.53 5.16 -10.08
C ALA A 352 -13.61 6.33 -9.74
N PHE A 353 -12.81 6.21 -8.68
CA PHE A 353 -11.86 7.23 -8.28
C PHE A 353 -10.75 7.45 -9.33
N ILE A 354 -10.13 6.39 -9.84
CA ILE A 354 -9.07 6.43 -10.86
C ILE A 354 -9.57 7.13 -12.13
N GLY A 355 -10.75 6.74 -12.60
CA GLY A 355 -11.38 7.29 -13.78
C GLY A 355 -11.76 8.75 -13.62
N HIS A 356 -12.45 9.11 -12.51
CA HIS A 356 -12.80 10.49 -12.20
C HIS A 356 -11.58 11.42 -12.17
N ASN A 357 -10.49 10.95 -11.57
CA ASN A 357 -9.24 11.70 -11.47
C ASN A 357 -8.37 11.62 -12.73
N GLN A 358 -8.77 10.87 -13.76
CA GLN A 358 -8.01 10.65 -15.00
C GLN A 358 -6.55 10.26 -14.71
N LEU A 359 -6.33 9.28 -13.84
CA LEU A 359 -4.97 8.83 -13.48
C LEU A 359 -4.39 7.96 -14.61
N SER A 360 -3.99 8.59 -15.71
CA SER A 360 -3.45 7.92 -16.90
C SER A 360 -2.13 7.17 -16.67
N ASN A 361 -1.46 7.45 -15.55
CA ASN A 361 -0.29 6.69 -15.10
C ASN A 361 -0.65 5.39 -14.36
N VAL A 362 -1.93 5.07 -14.17
CA VAL A 362 -2.40 3.80 -13.60
C VAL A 362 -2.91 2.89 -14.70
N THR A 363 -2.32 1.69 -14.79
CA THR A 363 -2.78 0.60 -15.68
C THR A 363 -3.21 -0.59 -14.85
N VAL A 364 -4.47 -1.00 -15.01
CA VAL A 364 -5.04 -2.20 -14.39
C VAL A 364 -4.87 -3.36 -15.36
N ILE A 365 -4.46 -4.52 -14.85
CA ILE A 365 -4.40 -5.77 -15.59
C ILE A 365 -5.28 -6.78 -14.84
N VAL A 366 -6.29 -7.32 -15.51
CA VAL A 366 -7.13 -8.37 -14.94
C VAL A 366 -6.67 -9.72 -15.50
N ASP A 367 -6.20 -10.60 -14.63
CA ASP A 367 -5.95 -12.00 -14.94
C ASP A 367 -7.28 -12.75 -14.99
N GLN A 368 -7.89 -12.81 -16.18
CA GLN A 368 -9.21 -13.40 -16.41
C GLN A 368 -9.09 -14.88 -16.80
N ASN A 369 -8.77 -15.70 -15.81
CA ASN A 369 -8.68 -17.17 -15.96
C ASN A 369 -10.02 -17.90 -15.73
N ARG A 370 -11.08 -17.17 -15.38
CA ARG A 370 -12.47 -17.62 -15.23
C ARG A 370 -12.71 -18.58 -14.07
N MET A 371 -11.79 -18.66 -13.09
CA MET A 371 -11.85 -19.59 -11.97
C MET A 371 -11.45 -18.97 -10.62
N GLN A 372 -12.30 -19.16 -9.62
CA GLN A 372 -12.04 -18.82 -8.22
C GLN A 372 -11.68 -20.07 -7.39
N LEU A 373 -11.73 -19.98 -6.06
CA LEU A 373 -11.56 -21.10 -5.14
C LEU A 373 -12.70 -22.12 -5.28
N ASP A 374 -13.95 -21.66 -5.30
CA ASP A 374 -15.14 -22.53 -5.25
C ASP A 374 -15.61 -23.02 -6.63
N GLY A 375 -14.97 -22.58 -7.72
CA GLY A 375 -15.33 -23.02 -9.06
C GLY A 375 -15.17 -21.96 -10.16
N PRO A 376 -15.80 -22.17 -11.32
CA PRO A 376 -15.87 -21.17 -12.39
C PRO A 376 -16.55 -19.88 -11.93
N CYS A 377 -15.97 -18.72 -12.24
CA CYS A 377 -16.49 -17.41 -11.82
C CYS A 377 -17.98 -17.23 -12.21
N ALA A 378 -18.35 -17.62 -13.43
CA ALA A 378 -19.74 -17.50 -13.92
C ALA A 378 -20.76 -18.34 -13.13
N SER A 379 -20.32 -19.40 -12.44
CA SER A 379 -21.18 -20.21 -11.57
C SER A 379 -21.29 -19.65 -10.15
N ILE A 380 -20.30 -18.89 -9.70
CA ILE A 380 -20.25 -18.28 -8.36
C ILE A 380 -20.92 -16.91 -8.38
N LEU A 381 -20.43 -16.01 -9.22
CA LEU A 381 -20.98 -14.68 -9.45
C LEU A 381 -20.68 -14.23 -10.89
N ASP A 382 -21.65 -14.41 -11.80
CA ASP A 382 -21.53 -13.87 -13.15
C ASP A 382 -21.81 -12.37 -13.14
N THR A 383 -20.74 -11.58 -13.26
CA THR A 383 -20.83 -10.13 -13.30
C THR A 383 -20.76 -9.53 -14.71
N GLY A 384 -20.79 -10.37 -15.75
CA GLY A 384 -20.73 -9.96 -17.14
C GLY A 384 -19.33 -9.51 -17.59
N SER A 385 -19.28 -8.57 -18.54
CA SER A 385 -18.01 -8.10 -19.12
C SER A 385 -17.28 -7.14 -18.17
N ILE A 386 -16.12 -7.58 -17.67
CA ILE A 386 -15.22 -6.77 -16.84
C ILE A 386 -14.72 -5.55 -17.63
N ALA A 387 -14.37 -5.71 -18.91
CA ALA A 387 -13.97 -4.61 -19.79
C ALA A 387 -15.03 -3.48 -19.81
N ARG A 388 -16.29 -3.83 -20.07
CA ARG A 388 -17.38 -2.84 -20.13
C ARG A 388 -17.59 -2.09 -18.81
N LYS A 389 -17.31 -2.73 -17.67
CA LYS A 389 -17.39 -2.07 -16.37
C LYS A 389 -16.29 -1.03 -16.20
N PHE A 390 -15.05 -1.38 -16.54
CA PHE A 390 -13.94 -0.42 -16.52
C PHE A 390 -14.17 0.73 -17.51
N ASP A 391 -14.65 0.45 -18.73
CA ASP A 391 -15.06 1.48 -19.69
C ASP A 391 -16.10 2.44 -19.10
N ALA A 392 -17.10 1.91 -18.37
CA ALA A 392 -18.13 2.73 -17.72
C ALA A 392 -17.56 3.65 -16.62
N PHE A 393 -16.42 3.29 -16.02
CA PHE A 393 -15.67 4.14 -15.10
C PHE A 393 -14.68 5.09 -15.79
N GLY A 394 -14.62 5.11 -17.12
CA GLY A 394 -13.78 6.05 -17.88
C GLY A 394 -12.38 5.53 -18.20
N PHE A 395 -12.14 4.23 -18.05
CA PHE A 395 -10.92 3.59 -18.53
C PHE A 395 -10.96 3.41 -20.05
N GLU A 396 -9.78 3.24 -20.64
CA GLU A 396 -9.65 2.59 -21.94
C GLU A 396 -9.39 1.10 -21.73
N SER A 397 -10.41 0.28 -21.99
CA SER A 397 -10.29 -1.17 -21.85
C SER A 397 -9.81 -1.85 -23.14
N VAL A 398 -8.90 -2.81 -22.98
CA VAL A 398 -8.38 -3.65 -24.07
C VAL A 398 -8.40 -5.10 -23.63
N GLU A 399 -8.91 -5.99 -24.47
CA GLU A 399 -8.87 -7.43 -24.24
C GLU A 399 -7.74 -8.07 -25.07
N VAL A 400 -6.95 -8.95 -24.46
CA VAL A 400 -5.82 -9.64 -25.11
C VAL A 400 -5.77 -11.11 -24.70
N ASP A 401 -5.16 -11.95 -25.52
CA ASP A 401 -4.70 -13.26 -25.07
C ASP A 401 -3.56 -13.05 -24.06
N GLY A 402 -3.78 -13.49 -22.81
CA GLY A 402 -2.81 -13.33 -21.73
C GLY A 402 -1.61 -14.26 -21.81
N HIS A 403 -1.53 -15.13 -22.83
CA HIS A 403 -0.39 -15.98 -23.13
C HIS A 403 0.30 -15.66 -24.46
N ASP A 404 -0.22 -14.66 -25.19
CA ASP A 404 0.52 -14.03 -26.30
C ASP A 404 1.38 -12.89 -25.73
N VAL A 405 2.67 -13.19 -25.56
CA VAL A 405 3.63 -12.26 -24.96
C VAL A 405 3.82 -10.98 -25.79
N LEU A 406 3.65 -11.02 -27.11
CA LEU A 406 3.75 -9.84 -27.97
C LEU A 406 2.49 -8.99 -27.87
N ALA A 407 1.31 -9.61 -27.82
CA ALA A 407 0.05 -8.90 -27.60
C ALA A 407 0.05 -8.21 -26.22
N LEU A 408 0.52 -8.91 -25.17
CA LEU A 408 0.72 -8.32 -23.85
C LEU A 408 1.71 -7.15 -23.90
N TYR A 409 2.87 -7.33 -24.53
CA TYR A 409 3.89 -6.27 -24.63
C TYR A 409 3.34 -5.03 -25.33
N ASP A 410 2.71 -5.21 -26.49
CA ASP A 410 2.15 -4.11 -27.27
C ASP A 410 0.99 -3.41 -26.54
N ALA A 411 0.18 -4.16 -25.80
CA ALA A 411 -0.85 -3.59 -24.96
C ALA A 411 -0.24 -2.82 -23.78
N LEU A 412 0.70 -3.39 -23.03
CA LEU A 412 1.22 -2.84 -21.78
C LEU A 412 2.18 -1.66 -21.97
N LYS A 413 2.94 -1.61 -23.08
CA LYS A 413 3.93 -0.54 -23.33
C LYS A 413 3.30 0.82 -23.64
N GLN A 414 2.06 0.84 -24.13
CA GLN A 414 1.40 2.07 -24.57
C GLN A 414 1.11 3.03 -23.40
N GLN A 415 1.50 4.28 -23.58
CA GLN A 415 1.04 5.39 -22.75
C GLN A 415 -0.26 5.93 -23.32
N ALA A 416 -1.24 6.21 -22.47
CA ALA A 416 -2.50 6.82 -22.88
C ALA A 416 -2.77 8.11 -22.11
N SER A 417 -3.75 8.87 -22.60
CA SER A 417 -4.28 10.06 -21.91
C SER A 417 -5.33 9.72 -20.86
N ARG A 418 -5.72 8.45 -20.73
CA ARG A 418 -6.73 7.92 -19.80
C ARG A 418 -6.15 6.72 -19.05
N PRO A 419 -6.64 6.38 -17.84
CA PRO A 419 -6.29 5.13 -17.20
C PRO A 419 -6.69 3.96 -18.10
N ARG A 420 -5.92 2.87 -18.06
CA ARG A 420 -6.13 1.71 -18.95
C ARG A 420 -6.45 0.46 -18.15
N ALA A 421 -7.31 -0.39 -18.71
CA ALA A 421 -7.64 -1.68 -18.14
C ALA A 421 -7.40 -2.77 -19.19
N ILE A 422 -6.39 -3.61 -18.97
CA ILE A 422 -6.04 -4.72 -19.86
C ILE A 422 -6.66 -5.99 -19.28
N ILE A 423 -7.63 -6.55 -19.99
CA ILE A 423 -8.27 -7.80 -19.63
C ILE A 423 -7.52 -8.92 -20.35
N ALA A 424 -6.65 -9.60 -19.61
CA ALA A 424 -5.83 -10.68 -20.12
C ALA A 424 -6.57 -12.01 -19.94
N HIS A 425 -7.01 -12.62 -21.04
CA HIS A 425 -7.65 -13.94 -21.02
C HIS A 425 -6.57 -15.01 -20.85
N THR A 426 -6.57 -15.68 -19.71
CA THR A 426 -5.53 -16.63 -19.33
C THR A 426 -6.11 -18.00 -18.99
N ILE A 427 -5.23 -18.97 -18.78
CA ILE A 427 -5.52 -20.33 -18.33
C ILE A 427 -4.95 -20.48 -16.92
N LYS A 428 -5.81 -20.79 -15.94
CA LYS A 428 -5.36 -21.13 -14.58
C LYS A 428 -4.50 -22.38 -14.65
N GLY A 429 -3.28 -22.33 -14.12
CA GLY A 429 -2.32 -23.44 -14.18
C GLY A 429 -1.53 -23.53 -15.49
N LYS A 430 -1.52 -22.47 -16.33
CA LYS A 430 -0.87 -22.48 -17.65
C LYS A 430 0.52 -23.11 -17.64
N GLY A 431 0.74 -24.08 -18.53
CA GLY A 431 2.03 -24.75 -18.72
C GLY A 431 2.25 -25.98 -17.85
N LEU A 432 1.28 -26.34 -16.99
CA LEU A 432 1.29 -27.54 -16.16
C LEU A 432 0.09 -28.41 -16.52
N SER A 433 0.33 -29.54 -17.16
CA SER A 433 -0.70 -30.43 -17.72
C SER A 433 -1.75 -30.87 -16.68
N PHE A 434 -1.34 -31.05 -15.43
CA PHE A 434 -2.21 -31.46 -14.33
C PHE A 434 -3.03 -30.31 -13.72
N ALA A 435 -2.59 -29.05 -13.88
CA ALA A 435 -3.18 -27.88 -13.23
C ALA A 435 -3.99 -27.00 -14.20
N GLU A 436 -3.77 -27.11 -15.52
CA GLU A 436 -4.51 -26.33 -16.50
C GLU A 436 -6.02 -26.50 -16.35
N ASN A 437 -6.72 -25.38 -16.16
CA ASN A 437 -8.16 -25.31 -15.96
C ASN A 437 -8.69 -26.15 -14.79
N ASN A 438 -7.87 -26.37 -13.76
CA ASN A 438 -8.22 -27.21 -12.63
C ASN A 438 -8.30 -26.39 -11.32
N VAL A 439 -9.51 -26.28 -10.78
CA VAL A 439 -9.80 -25.54 -9.53
C VAL A 439 -9.07 -26.14 -8.32
N SER A 440 -8.83 -27.45 -8.32
CA SER A 440 -8.11 -28.12 -7.22
C SER A 440 -6.67 -27.60 -7.04
N PHE A 441 -6.10 -26.95 -8.04
CA PHE A 441 -4.77 -26.31 -7.97
C PHE A 441 -4.84 -24.81 -7.67
N HIS A 442 -5.98 -24.32 -7.18
CA HIS A 442 -6.06 -22.97 -6.62
C HIS A 442 -5.27 -22.84 -5.31
N ASP A 443 -5.27 -23.86 -4.44
CA ASP A 443 -4.41 -23.94 -3.24
C ASP A 443 -4.06 -25.41 -3.01
N ALA A 444 -2.89 -25.83 -3.50
CA ALA A 444 -2.47 -27.24 -3.51
C ALA A 444 -0.98 -27.39 -3.23
N CYS A 445 -0.62 -28.52 -2.62
CA CYS A 445 0.78 -28.89 -2.42
C CYS A 445 1.39 -29.38 -3.74
N VAL A 446 2.68 -29.05 -3.96
CA VAL A 446 3.47 -29.64 -5.05
C VAL A 446 4.26 -30.81 -4.47
N THR A 447 3.70 -32.02 -4.64
CA THR A 447 4.37 -33.27 -4.24
C THR A 447 5.53 -33.60 -5.18
N ASP A 448 6.37 -34.57 -4.82
CA ASP A 448 7.49 -35.02 -5.66
C ASP A 448 7.00 -35.47 -7.06
N ASP A 449 5.93 -36.27 -7.12
CA ASP A 449 5.35 -36.72 -8.40
C ASP A 449 4.86 -35.55 -9.26
N LEU A 450 4.22 -34.55 -8.65
CA LEU A 450 3.74 -33.36 -9.36
C LEU A 450 4.89 -32.46 -9.79
N TYR A 451 5.96 -32.38 -9.00
CA TYR A 451 7.18 -31.66 -9.35
C TYR A 451 7.87 -32.29 -10.56
N GLU A 452 8.05 -33.62 -10.55
CA GLU A 452 8.62 -34.34 -11.70
C GLU A 452 7.78 -34.14 -12.97
N GLN A 453 6.46 -34.26 -12.86
CA GLN A 453 5.56 -34.00 -13.99
C GLN A 453 5.66 -32.54 -14.48
N ALA A 454 5.73 -31.57 -13.58
CA ALA A 454 5.89 -30.16 -13.94
C ALA A 454 7.21 -29.91 -14.68
N LEU A 455 8.32 -30.52 -14.25
CA LEU A 455 9.60 -30.39 -14.94
C LEU A 455 9.57 -30.99 -16.36
N LEU A 456 8.85 -32.09 -16.56
CA LEU A 456 8.64 -32.67 -17.89
C LEU A 456 7.82 -31.72 -18.78
N ASP A 457 6.72 -31.17 -18.26
CA ASP A 457 5.87 -30.24 -19.00
C ASP A 457 6.64 -28.98 -19.41
N LEU A 458 7.43 -28.41 -18.49
CA LEU A 458 8.26 -27.23 -18.76
C LEU A 458 9.37 -27.52 -19.77
N LYS A 459 9.99 -28.71 -19.72
CA LYS A 459 10.99 -29.11 -20.71
C LYS A 459 10.40 -29.21 -22.12
N VAL A 460 9.20 -29.77 -22.26
CA VAL A 460 8.50 -29.82 -23.56
C VAL A 460 8.23 -28.41 -24.09
N ALA A 461 7.84 -27.47 -23.21
CA ALA A 461 7.63 -26.08 -23.59
C ALA A 461 8.94 -25.36 -23.99
N GLU A 462 10.06 -25.67 -23.32
CA GLU A 462 11.40 -25.16 -23.64
C GLU A 462 11.86 -25.57 -25.05
N GLU A 463 11.69 -26.86 -25.36
CA GLU A 463 12.01 -27.42 -26.68
C GLU A 463 11.15 -26.78 -27.78
N ALA A 464 9.88 -26.51 -27.50
CA ALA A 464 8.97 -25.82 -28.40
C ALA A 464 9.29 -24.33 -28.59
N CYS A 465 9.90 -23.66 -27.61
CA CYS A 465 10.37 -22.28 -27.76
C CYS A 465 11.67 -22.16 -28.56
N SER A 466 12.47 -23.23 -28.59
CA SER A 466 13.79 -23.27 -29.25
C SER A 466 13.72 -23.64 -30.74
N CYS A 467 12.53 -23.98 -31.24
CA CYS A 467 12.24 -24.33 -32.64
C CYS A 467 11.50 -23.19 -33.33
#